data_AF-A0A444JH22-F1
#
_entry.id   AF-A0A444JH22-F1
#
_cell.length_a   1.000
_cell.length_b   1.000
_cell.length_c   1.000
_cell.angle_alpha   90.00
_cell.angle_beta   90.00
_cell.angle_gamma   90.00
#
_symmetry.space_group_name_H-M   'P 1'
#
loop_
_entity.id
_entity.type
_entity.pdbx_description
1 polymer ?
#
loop_
_entity_poly.entity_id
_entity_poly.type
_entity_poly.pdbx_seq_one_letter_code
_entity_poly.pdbx_strand_id
1 'polypeptide(L)'
;MEDYHAAFGARKRDAEKLLCLQQHDIAAFHLGGVAVECRLKALLVLYHRINAWGQTSRRRGDAMFNQPVINPSHNLTTALKRMPNLYKRAKLDHDFLKHLNGLRYPLGATSVDYISIRYIAQTSAEQSDWKLSFDYVCGWLKKNAREAL
;
A
#
# COMPACT_ATOMS: atom_id res chain seq x y z
N MET A 1 17.69 -5.97 2.34
CA MET A 1 16.34 -5.69 1.82
C MET A 1 16.15 -4.19 1.78
N GLU A 2 15.37 -3.68 0.83
CA GLU A 2 15.02 -2.26 0.75
C GLU A 2 14.39 -1.79 2.07
N ASP A 3 14.70 -0.58 2.52
CA ASP A 3 14.10 0.00 3.72
C ASP A 3 12.69 0.53 3.41
N TYR A 4 11.74 -0.40 3.33
CA TYR A 4 10.34 -0.08 3.05
C TYR A 4 9.70 0.81 4.13
N HIS A 5 10.19 0.77 5.36
CA HIS A 5 9.66 1.59 6.43
C HIS A 5 10.07 3.06 6.24
N ALA A 6 11.36 3.33 6.01
CA ALA A 6 11.82 4.68 5.70
C ALA A 6 11.25 5.18 4.37
N ALA A 7 11.16 4.32 3.35
CA ALA A 7 10.56 4.66 2.07
C ALA A 7 9.09 5.07 2.21
N PHE A 8 8.27 4.34 2.99
CA PHE A 8 6.90 4.74 3.31
C PHE A 8 6.85 6.16 3.88
N GLY A 9 7.69 6.45 4.88
CA GLY A 9 7.72 7.76 5.53
C GLY A 9 8.11 8.89 4.57
N ALA A 10 9.11 8.66 3.73
CA ALA A 10 9.55 9.62 2.72
C ALA A 10 8.46 9.87 1.67
N ARG A 11 7.95 8.81 1.04
CA ARG A 11 6.93 8.89 -0.02
C ARG A 11 5.62 9.49 0.47
N LYS A 12 5.19 9.17 1.70
CA LYS A 12 4.01 9.78 2.31
C LYS A 12 4.17 11.29 2.43
N ARG A 13 5.30 11.78 2.94
CA ARG A 13 5.57 13.22 3.05
C ARG A 13 5.64 13.89 1.69
N ASP A 14 6.27 13.24 0.70
CA ASP A 14 6.35 13.77 -0.66
C ASP A 14 4.94 13.92 -1.26
N ALA A 15 4.10 12.89 -1.14
CA ALA A 15 2.71 12.93 -1.61
C ALA A 15 1.89 14.00 -0.90
N GLU A 16 1.98 14.11 0.43
CA GLU A 16 1.27 15.13 1.21
C GLU A 16 1.65 16.55 0.78
N LYS A 17 2.93 16.81 0.49
CA LYS A 17 3.37 18.11 -0.02
C LYS A 17 2.82 18.40 -1.40
N LEU A 18 2.85 17.42 -2.31
CA LEU A 18 2.35 17.59 -3.68
C LEU A 18 0.84 17.82 -3.72
N LEU A 19 0.08 17.20 -2.80
CA LEU A 19 -1.35 17.44 -2.64
C LEU A 19 -1.70 18.87 -2.20
N CYS A 20 -0.73 19.65 -1.70
CA CYS A 20 -0.93 21.06 -1.40
C CYS A 20 -0.64 21.98 -2.60
N LEU A 21 -0.15 21.43 -3.71
CA LEU A 21 0.19 22.17 -4.93
C LEU A 21 -0.85 21.90 -6.03
N GLN A 22 -1.01 22.86 -6.94
CA GLN A 22 -1.84 22.69 -8.13
C GLN A 22 -1.07 21.95 -9.23
N GLN A 23 -1.77 21.20 -10.08
CA GLN A 23 -1.21 20.54 -11.27
C GLN A 23 -0.14 19.46 -10.99
N HIS A 24 -0.12 18.91 -9.77
CA HIS A 24 0.83 17.85 -9.37
C HIS A 24 0.15 16.50 -9.06
N ASP A 25 -1.11 16.33 -9.45
CA ASP A 25 -1.94 15.19 -9.08
C ASP A 25 -1.35 13.84 -9.49
N ILE A 26 -0.82 13.72 -10.71
CA ILE A 26 -0.18 12.49 -11.20
C ILE A 26 0.96 12.05 -10.26
N ALA A 27 1.82 13.00 -9.89
CA ALA A 27 2.96 12.72 -9.03
C ALA A 27 2.51 12.43 -7.58
N ALA A 28 1.53 13.18 -7.06
CA ALA A 28 0.94 12.94 -5.75
C ALA A 28 0.32 11.54 -5.66
N PHE A 29 -0.49 11.18 -6.66
CA PHE A 29 -1.18 9.89 -6.73
C PHE A 29 -0.21 8.72 -6.84
N HIS A 30 0.79 8.86 -7.72
CA HIS A 30 1.85 7.88 -7.86
C HIS A 30 2.61 7.67 -6.54
N LEU A 31 3.12 8.75 -5.94
CA LEU A 31 3.96 8.65 -4.75
C LEU A 31 3.17 8.19 -3.51
N GLY A 32 1.91 8.58 -3.35
CA GLY A 32 1.12 8.07 -2.23
C GLY A 32 0.69 6.62 -2.42
N GLY A 33 0.42 6.18 -3.66
CA GLY A 33 0.26 4.76 -3.96
C GLY A 33 1.52 3.95 -3.59
N VAL A 34 2.70 4.44 -3.99
CA VAL A 34 4.00 3.85 -3.61
C VAL A 34 4.22 3.89 -2.09
N ALA A 35 3.78 4.94 -1.39
CA ALA A 35 3.85 4.99 0.06
C ALA A 35 3.07 3.82 0.69
N VAL A 36 1.82 3.61 0.27
CA VAL A 36 0.99 2.49 0.76
C VAL A 36 1.61 1.13 0.40
N GLU A 37 2.18 0.99 -0.80
CA GLU A 37 2.92 -0.21 -1.20
C GLU A 37 4.09 -0.49 -0.24
N CYS A 38 4.94 0.51 0.02
CA CYS A 38 6.05 0.38 0.95
C CYS A 38 5.56 0.02 2.36
N ARG A 39 4.46 0.63 2.83
CA ARG A 39 3.88 0.30 4.13
C ARG A 39 3.47 -1.16 4.21
N LEU A 40 2.77 -1.67 3.20
CA LEU A 40 2.33 -3.06 3.15
C LEU A 40 3.51 -4.03 3.05
N LYS A 41 4.54 -3.70 2.26
CA LYS A 41 5.77 -4.50 2.17
C LYS A 41 6.51 -4.55 3.51
N ALA A 42 6.64 -3.41 4.20
CA ALA A 42 7.25 -3.37 5.54
C ALA A 42 6.49 -4.26 6.53
N LEU A 43 5.16 -4.19 6.55
CA LEU A 43 4.32 -5.05 7.40
C LEU A 43 4.46 -6.53 7.02
N LEU A 44 4.50 -6.87 5.73
CA LEU A 44 4.64 -8.25 5.26
C LEU A 44 5.97 -8.89 5.68
N VAL A 45 7.05 -8.12 5.60
CA VAL A 45 8.40 -8.52 6.03
C VAL A 45 8.43 -8.81 7.53
N LEU A 46 7.84 -7.92 8.34
CA LEU A 46 7.70 -8.12 9.78
C LEU A 46 6.82 -9.35 10.11
N TYR A 47 5.67 -9.48 9.43
CA TYR A 47 4.71 -10.55 9.63
C TYR A 47 5.36 -11.93 9.48
N HIS A 48 6.11 -12.13 8.39
CA HIS A 48 6.78 -13.40 8.11
C HIS A 48 8.17 -13.54 8.75
N ARG A 49 8.70 -12.49 9.38
CA ARG A 49 10.02 -12.45 10.01
C ARG A 49 11.15 -12.83 9.05
N ILE A 50 11.13 -12.22 7.86
CA ILE A 50 12.14 -12.38 6.81
C ILE A 50 13.03 -11.14 6.72
N ASN A 51 14.25 -11.30 6.22
CA ASN A 51 15.21 -10.20 5.99
C ASN A 51 15.56 -10.04 4.50
N ALA A 52 15.12 -10.96 3.64
CA ALA A 52 15.23 -10.90 2.18
C ALA A 52 14.00 -11.57 1.54
N TRP A 53 13.56 -11.09 0.38
CA TRP A 53 12.55 -11.80 -0.41
C TRP A 53 13.08 -13.18 -0.83
N GLY A 54 12.20 -14.17 -0.92
CA GLY A 54 12.57 -15.56 -1.20
C GLY A 54 12.98 -16.36 0.04
N GLN A 55 13.23 -15.73 1.19
CA GLN A 55 13.42 -16.45 2.45
C GLN A 55 12.12 -17.12 2.89
N THR A 56 12.27 -18.22 3.63
CA THR A 56 11.13 -18.93 4.20
C THR A 56 10.51 -18.15 5.37
N SER A 57 9.18 -18.14 5.43
CA SER A 57 8.45 -17.54 6.55
C SER A 57 8.80 -18.25 7.85
N ARG A 58 9.16 -17.47 8.88
CA ARG A 58 9.43 -17.96 10.23
C ARG A 58 8.25 -17.77 11.19
N ARG A 59 7.08 -17.36 10.67
CA ARG A 59 5.85 -17.18 11.45
C ARG A 59 5.20 -18.54 11.71
N ARG A 60 5.38 -19.08 12.91
CA ARG A 60 4.76 -20.36 13.33
C ARG A 60 3.24 -20.21 13.35
N GLY A 61 2.52 -21.27 12.96
CA GLY A 61 1.06 -21.30 12.94
C GLY A 61 0.41 -20.55 11.76
N ASP A 62 1.20 -19.92 10.90
CA ASP A 62 0.71 -19.33 9.64
C ASP A 62 0.80 -20.34 8.50
N ALA A 63 -0.13 -20.28 7.55
CA ALA A 63 -0.15 -21.20 6.40
C ALA A 63 1.13 -21.14 5.55
N MET A 64 1.80 -19.99 5.51
CA MET A 64 3.07 -19.81 4.79
C MET A 64 4.28 -20.30 5.59
N PHE A 65 4.13 -20.83 6.81
CA PHE A 65 5.27 -21.30 7.62
C PHE A 65 6.15 -22.27 6.83
N ASN A 66 7.47 -22.04 6.86
CA ASN A 66 8.46 -22.81 6.11
C ASN A 66 8.32 -22.75 4.57
N GLN A 67 7.54 -21.81 4.03
CA GLN A 67 7.41 -21.56 2.60
C GLN A 67 8.10 -20.25 2.19
N PRO A 68 8.66 -20.15 0.97
CA PRO A 68 9.31 -18.93 0.50
C PRO A 68 8.32 -17.77 0.36
N VAL A 69 8.69 -16.61 0.90
CA VAL A 69 7.89 -15.39 0.82
C VAL A 69 8.35 -14.58 -0.38
N ILE A 70 7.52 -14.57 -1.43
CA ILE A 70 7.79 -13.84 -2.67
C ILE A 70 7.43 -12.37 -2.51
N ASN A 71 8.14 -11.47 -3.20
CA ASN A 71 7.79 -10.05 -3.27
C ASN A 71 6.40 -9.89 -3.93
N PRO A 72 5.46 -9.10 -3.36
CA PRO A 72 4.16 -8.85 -3.98
C PRO A 72 4.20 -7.91 -5.19
N SER A 73 5.40 -7.43 -5.59
CA SER A 73 5.59 -6.37 -6.58
C SER A 73 4.78 -5.14 -6.17
N HIS A 74 3.99 -4.55 -7.07
CA HIS A 74 3.16 -3.39 -6.82
C HIS A 74 1.71 -3.73 -6.40
N ASN A 75 1.39 -5.01 -6.20
CA ASN A 75 0.02 -5.44 -5.94
C ASN A 75 -0.34 -5.34 -4.45
N LEU A 76 -1.04 -4.26 -4.10
CA LEU A 76 -1.50 -3.96 -2.72
C LEU A 76 -2.38 -5.08 -2.15
N THR A 77 -3.29 -5.64 -2.95
CA THR A 77 -4.18 -6.72 -2.52
C THR A 77 -3.43 -8.02 -2.24
N THR A 78 -2.44 -8.37 -3.06
CA THR A 78 -1.58 -9.53 -2.85
C THR A 78 -0.77 -9.38 -1.57
N ALA A 79 -0.21 -8.19 -1.30
CA ALA A 79 0.49 -7.93 -0.06
C ALA A 79 -0.41 -8.14 1.17
N LEU A 80 -1.65 -7.63 1.14
CA LEU A 80 -2.63 -7.85 2.21
C LEU A 80 -2.98 -9.34 2.39
N LYS A 81 -3.33 -10.03 1.31
CA LYS A 81 -3.74 -11.45 1.36
C LYS A 81 -2.66 -12.37 1.95
N ARG A 82 -1.37 -12.00 1.81
CA ARG A 82 -0.24 -12.72 2.40
C ARG A 82 -0.07 -12.47 3.91
N MET A 83 -0.86 -11.58 4.51
CA MET A 83 -0.97 -11.39 5.95
C MET A 83 -2.39 -11.75 6.41
N PRO A 84 -2.75 -13.05 6.57
CA PRO A 84 -4.11 -13.50 6.85
C PRO A 84 -4.85 -12.76 7.98
N ASN A 85 -4.16 -12.45 9.09
CA ASN A 85 -4.76 -11.72 10.22
C ASN A 85 -5.17 -10.29 9.81
N LEU A 86 -4.25 -9.55 9.19
CA LEU A 86 -4.52 -8.21 8.68
C LEU A 86 -5.58 -8.24 7.56
N TYR A 87 -5.55 -9.25 6.69
CA TYR A 87 -6.54 -9.41 5.62
C TYR A 87 -7.94 -9.72 6.16
N LYS A 88 -8.05 -10.56 7.19
CA LYS A 88 -9.32 -10.81 7.88
C LYS A 88 -9.89 -9.51 8.44
N ARG A 89 -9.05 -8.67 9.04
CA ARG A 89 -9.45 -7.35 9.54
C ARG A 89 -9.88 -6.42 8.40
N ALA A 90 -9.13 -6.38 7.31
CA ALA A 90 -9.46 -5.59 6.12
C ALA A 90 -10.82 -5.98 5.51
N LYS A 91 -11.12 -7.28 5.46
CA LYS A 91 -12.41 -7.78 4.95
C LYS A 91 -13.62 -7.35 5.76
N LEU A 92 -13.45 -7.04 7.05
CA LEU A 92 -14.53 -6.56 7.92
C LEU A 92 -14.76 -5.05 7.77
N ASP A 93 -13.88 -4.36 7.05
CA ASP A 93 -13.90 -2.92 6.86
C ASP A 93 -14.08 -2.60 5.37
N HIS A 94 -15.34 -2.51 4.94
CA HIS A 94 -15.68 -2.26 3.54
C HIS A 94 -15.16 -0.91 3.04
N ASP A 95 -15.13 0.10 3.91
CA ASP A 95 -14.62 1.43 3.57
C ASP A 95 -13.12 1.39 3.34
N PHE A 96 -12.36 0.65 4.15
CA PHE A 96 -10.94 0.41 3.90
C PHE A 96 -10.71 -0.19 2.52
N LEU A 97 -11.46 -1.24 2.14
CA LEU A 97 -11.29 -1.88 0.83
C LEU A 97 -11.66 -0.95 -0.32
N LYS A 98 -12.72 -0.14 -0.15
CA LYS A 98 -13.13 0.88 -1.12
C LYS A 98 -12.03 1.93 -1.32
N HIS A 99 -11.54 2.52 -0.23
CA HIS A 99 -10.47 3.53 -0.28
C HIS A 99 -9.17 2.96 -0.83
N LEU A 100 -8.80 1.73 -0.44
CA LEU A 100 -7.63 1.05 -0.99
C LEU A 100 -7.75 0.83 -2.51
N ASN A 101 -8.94 0.51 -3.00
CA ASN A 101 -9.18 0.39 -4.43
C ASN A 101 -9.07 1.75 -5.15
N GLY A 102 -9.57 2.83 -4.53
CA GLY A 102 -9.40 4.20 -5.04
C GLY A 102 -7.93 4.61 -5.14
N LEU A 103 -7.09 4.21 -4.19
CA LEU A 103 -5.64 4.43 -4.27
C LEU A 103 -4.97 3.57 -5.33
N ARG A 104 -5.42 2.32 -5.49
CA ARG A 104 -4.90 1.42 -6.53
C ARG A 104 -5.19 1.99 -7.91
N TYR A 105 -6.37 2.55 -8.13
CA TYR A 105 -6.87 3.08 -9.39
C TYR A 105 -7.24 4.56 -9.24
N PRO A 106 -6.23 5.45 -9.13
CA PRO A 106 -6.42 6.86 -8.81
C PRO A 106 -7.27 7.62 -9.83
N LEU A 107 -7.38 7.12 -11.06
CA LEU A 107 -8.15 7.76 -12.13
C LEU A 107 -9.57 7.20 -12.30
N GLY A 108 -10.04 6.36 -11.36
CA GLY A 108 -11.35 5.69 -11.44
C GLY A 108 -11.44 4.60 -12.52
N ALA A 109 -10.60 4.66 -13.55
CA ALA A 109 -10.39 3.60 -14.51
C ALA A 109 -9.63 2.45 -13.85
N THR A 110 -10.27 1.29 -13.72
CA THR A 110 -9.65 0.04 -13.21
C THR A 110 -8.52 -0.49 -14.10
N SER A 111 -8.21 0.19 -15.21
CA SER A 111 -7.14 -0.13 -16.13
C SER A 111 -5.80 0.54 -15.79
N VAL A 112 -5.81 1.71 -15.14
CA VAL A 112 -4.57 2.47 -14.85
C VAL A 112 -4.31 2.48 -13.36
N ASP A 113 -3.33 1.68 -12.93
CA ASP A 113 -2.92 1.68 -11.54
C ASP A 113 -1.99 2.86 -11.20
N TYR A 114 -1.81 3.11 -9.90
CA TYR A 114 -0.92 4.15 -9.36
C TYR A 114 0.53 4.03 -9.83
N ILE A 115 0.97 2.89 -10.36
CA ILE A 115 2.29 2.74 -10.95
C ILE A 115 2.29 3.22 -12.40
N SER A 116 1.30 2.78 -13.17
CA SER A 116 1.16 3.05 -14.60
C SER A 116 0.78 4.50 -14.90
N ILE A 117 0.16 5.20 -13.94
CA ILE A 117 -0.20 6.61 -14.05
C ILE A 117 1.01 7.53 -14.36
N ARG A 118 2.24 7.08 -14.08
CA ARG A 118 3.48 7.82 -14.42
C ARG A 118 3.64 8.10 -15.92
N TYR A 119 2.92 7.39 -16.78
CA TYR A 119 2.91 7.60 -18.22
C TYR A 119 1.74 8.46 -18.72
N ILE A 120 0.96 9.03 -17.81
CA ILE A 120 -0.17 9.91 -18.12
C ILE A 120 0.26 11.36 -17.85
N ALA A 121 0.06 12.24 -18.83
CA ALA A 121 0.50 13.63 -18.74
C ALA A 121 -0.39 14.47 -17.80
N GLN A 122 -1.69 14.20 -17.76
CA GLN A 122 -2.66 14.98 -17.00
C GLN A 122 -3.87 14.14 -16.57
N THR A 123 -4.56 14.58 -15.54
CA THR A 123 -5.78 13.95 -15.04
C THR A 123 -6.84 14.99 -14.71
N SER A 124 -8.11 14.60 -14.83
CA SER A 124 -9.27 15.35 -14.33
C SER A 124 -9.85 14.74 -13.05
N ALA A 125 -9.19 13.73 -12.46
CA ALA A 125 -9.63 13.10 -11.23
C ALA A 125 -9.56 14.07 -10.05
N GLU A 126 -10.56 14.01 -9.18
CA GLU A 126 -10.65 14.92 -8.04
C GLU A 126 -9.61 14.59 -6.96
N GLN A 127 -8.75 15.55 -6.67
CA GLN A 127 -7.68 15.44 -5.68
C GLN A 127 -8.21 15.22 -4.25
N SER A 128 -9.35 15.82 -3.91
CA SER A 128 -9.99 15.74 -2.58
C SER A 128 -10.39 14.30 -2.20
N ASP A 129 -11.07 13.61 -3.12
CA ASP A 129 -11.52 12.23 -2.91
C ASP A 129 -10.36 11.25 -2.80
N TRP A 130 -9.32 11.47 -3.61
CA TRP A 130 -8.11 10.69 -3.53
C TRP A 130 -7.37 10.93 -2.21
N LYS A 131 -7.24 12.19 -1.78
CA LYS A 131 -6.62 12.54 -0.49
C LYS A 131 -7.36 11.92 0.69
N LEU A 132 -8.70 11.97 0.69
CA LEU A 132 -9.53 11.30 1.70
C LEU A 132 -9.19 9.81 1.77
N SER A 133 -9.10 9.15 0.62
CA SER A 133 -8.74 7.73 0.52
C SER A 133 -7.32 7.46 1.03
N PHE A 134 -6.38 8.35 0.73
CA PHE A 134 -4.98 8.23 1.16
C PHE A 134 -4.85 8.33 2.68
N ASP A 135 -5.49 9.34 3.28
CA ASP A 135 -5.51 9.56 4.73
C ASP A 135 -6.19 8.40 5.45
N TYR A 136 -7.33 7.93 4.94
CA TYR A 136 -8.06 6.80 5.48
C TYR A 136 -7.19 5.53 5.52
N VAL A 137 -6.60 5.15 4.38
CA VAL A 137 -5.79 3.93 4.27
C VAL A 137 -4.54 4.02 5.15
N CYS A 138 -3.85 5.17 5.17
CA CYS A 138 -2.69 5.38 6.03
C CYS A 138 -3.06 5.26 7.52
N GLY A 139 -4.16 5.90 7.94
CA GLY A 139 -4.67 5.82 9.30
C GLY A 139 -5.06 4.39 9.69
N TRP A 140 -5.74 3.68 8.80
CA TRP A 140 -6.17 2.30 9.00
C TRP A 140 -4.97 1.35 9.15
N LEU A 141 -3.97 1.44 8.28
CA LEU A 141 -2.75 0.62 8.34
C LEU A 141 -1.92 0.91 9.58
N LYS A 142 -1.93 2.16 10.08
CA LYS A 142 -1.30 2.52 11.36
C LYS A 142 -2.05 1.87 12.52
N LYS A 143 -3.38 1.99 12.57
CA LYS A 143 -4.24 1.46 13.64
C LYS A 143 -4.17 -0.06 13.76
N ASN A 144 -4.13 -0.76 12.63
CA ASN A 144 -4.18 -2.23 12.58
C ASN A 144 -2.79 -2.87 12.39
N ALA A 145 -1.69 -2.11 12.52
CA ALA A 145 -0.34 -2.63 12.31
C ALA A 145 0.02 -3.82 13.22
N ARG A 146 -0.60 -3.91 14.40
CA ARG A 146 -0.40 -5.03 15.34
C ARG A 146 -0.87 -6.37 14.81
N GLU A 147 -1.83 -6.40 13.90
CA GLU A 147 -2.26 -7.63 13.23
C GLU A 147 -1.17 -8.20 12.30
N ALA A 148 -0.16 -7.38 11.97
CA ALA A 148 1.00 -7.77 11.19
C ALA A 148 2.23 -8.15 12.03
N LEU A 149 2.15 -8.09 13.36
CA LEU A 149 3.23 -8.49 14.29
C LEU A 149 3.02 -9.96 14.72
#